data_AF-A0A968SK87-F1
#
_entry.id   AF-A0A968SK87-F1
#
_cell.length_a   1.000
_cell.length_b   1.000
_cell.length_c   1.000
_cell.angle_alpha   90.00
_cell.angle_beta   90.00
_cell.angle_gamma   90.00
#
_symmetry.space_group_name_H-M   'P 1'
#
loop_
_entity.id
_entity.type
_entity.pdbx_description
1 polymer ?
#
loop_
_entity_poly.entity_id
_entity_poly.type
_entity_poly.pdbx_seq_one_letter_code
_entity_poly.pdbx_strand_id
1 'polypeptide(L)'
;MKGIKTNPAATNLKIILRQKIPSGESIDNFLFFFAGHGIINRELRDCLIPSDGEISIPDSLVTIDFVVDCLRDLHGIKNIVLVLDMCRGFSPPDRDSGMLGAETETLTKQKGIVTIFACQRNHKSYEIEDAEIRHGAFTYCLLQGLRQHTILKSLDVYLRRELPKLTQKYQQPQTPLIICGAVLQTR
;
A
#
# COMPACT_ATOMS: atom_id res chain seq x y z
N MET A 1 -9.34 -18.57 -22.06
CA MET A 1 -9.45 -18.09 -20.66
C MET A 1 -10.80 -17.37 -20.52
N LYS A 2 -11.72 -17.84 -19.67
CA LYS A 2 -13.04 -17.20 -19.42
C LYS A 2 -13.07 -16.59 -18.00
N GLY A 3 -13.39 -15.29 -17.91
CA GLY A 3 -14.44 -14.78 -17.01
C GLY A 3 -14.18 -14.54 -15.52
N ILE A 4 -12.95 -14.36 -15.03
CA ILE A 4 -12.80 -13.84 -13.65
C ILE A 4 -13.08 -12.33 -13.68
N LYS A 5 -14.07 -11.90 -12.91
CA LYS A 5 -14.37 -10.47 -12.76
C LYS A 5 -13.19 -9.79 -12.08
N THR A 6 -12.76 -8.66 -12.63
CA THR A 6 -11.62 -7.87 -12.12
C THR A 6 -12.06 -6.68 -11.28
N ASN A 7 -13.36 -6.55 -10.99
CA ASN A 7 -13.82 -5.53 -10.05
C ASN A 7 -13.16 -5.77 -8.67
N PRO A 8 -12.82 -4.70 -7.93
CA PRO A 8 -12.00 -4.80 -6.72
C PRO A 8 -12.80 -5.29 -5.51
N ALA A 9 -13.57 -6.36 -5.66
CA ALA A 9 -14.25 -7.07 -4.57
C ALA A 9 -13.26 -7.95 -3.79
N ALA A 10 -13.54 -8.19 -2.52
CA ALA A 10 -12.70 -8.95 -1.60
C ALA A 10 -12.35 -10.34 -2.16
N THR A 11 -13.36 -11.05 -2.67
CA THR A 11 -13.19 -12.38 -3.27
C THR A 11 -12.29 -12.34 -4.51
N ASN A 12 -12.50 -11.36 -5.39
CA ASN A 12 -11.70 -11.23 -6.61
C ASN A 12 -10.24 -10.91 -6.27
N LEU A 13 -10.00 -10.01 -5.31
CA LEU A 13 -8.66 -9.66 -4.87
C LEU A 13 -7.94 -10.88 -4.27
N LYS A 14 -8.61 -11.62 -3.38
CA LYS A 14 -8.07 -12.86 -2.78
C LYS A 14 -7.76 -13.93 -3.84
N ILE A 15 -8.62 -14.08 -4.86
CA ILE A 15 -8.38 -15.02 -5.97
C ILE A 15 -7.19 -14.59 -6.82
N ILE A 16 -7.12 -13.32 -7.22
CA ILE A 16 -6.04 -12.80 -8.07
C ILE A 16 -4.69 -12.95 -7.38
N LEU A 17 -4.60 -12.56 -6.10
CA LEU A 17 -3.39 -12.67 -5.29
C LEU A 17 -2.90 -14.12 -5.15
N ARG A 18 -3.81 -15.09 -5.03
CA ARG A 18 -3.44 -16.51 -4.84
C ARG A 18 -3.14 -17.27 -6.13
N GLN A 19 -3.78 -16.93 -7.24
CA GLN A 19 -3.86 -17.83 -8.40
C GLN A 19 -3.32 -17.25 -9.71
N LYS A 20 -3.14 -15.94 -9.82
CA LYS A 20 -2.99 -15.28 -11.12
C LYS A 20 -1.77 -14.40 -11.29
N ILE A 21 -0.91 -14.32 -10.30
CA ILE A 21 0.33 -13.58 -10.47
C ILE A 21 1.24 -14.45 -11.34
N PRO A 22 1.59 -14.02 -12.57
CA PRO A 22 2.45 -14.80 -13.45
C PRO A 22 3.79 -15.02 -12.75
N SER A 23 4.16 -16.27 -12.55
CA SER A 23 5.52 -16.65 -12.14
C SER A 23 6.22 -17.24 -13.36
N GLY A 24 7.40 -16.71 -13.68
CA GLY A 24 8.21 -17.11 -14.81
C GLY A 24 9.62 -16.55 -14.65
N GLU A 25 10.61 -17.27 -15.21
CA GLU A 25 12.05 -17.00 -14.99
C GLU A 25 12.52 -15.60 -15.45
N SER A 26 11.69 -14.83 -16.16
CA SER A 26 12.03 -13.51 -16.70
C SER A 26 11.44 -12.32 -15.92
N ILE A 27 10.65 -12.54 -14.86
CA ILE A 27 10.02 -11.44 -14.10
C ILE A 27 10.85 -11.11 -12.86
N ASP A 28 11.72 -10.11 -12.97
CA ASP A 28 12.59 -9.70 -11.85
C ASP A 28 11.88 -8.84 -10.80
N ASN A 29 10.86 -8.08 -11.21
CA ASN A 29 10.22 -7.08 -10.35
C ASN A 29 8.70 -7.26 -10.35
N PHE A 30 8.08 -7.24 -9.17
CA PHE A 30 6.63 -7.25 -9.01
C PHE A 30 6.18 -6.01 -8.22
N LEU A 31 5.21 -5.28 -8.77
CA LEU A 31 4.59 -4.12 -8.12
C LEU A 31 3.14 -4.45 -7.80
N PHE A 32 2.79 -4.43 -6.52
CA PHE A 32 1.41 -4.38 -6.08
C PHE A 32 1.07 -2.94 -5.70
N PHE A 33 0.08 -2.35 -6.37
CA PHE A 33 -0.41 -1.01 -6.09
C PHE A 33 -1.88 -1.07 -5.70
N PHE A 34 -2.23 -0.52 -4.54
CA PHE A 34 -3.60 -0.33 -4.11
C PHE A 34 -3.86 1.15 -3.81
N ALA A 35 -4.96 1.68 -4.34
CA ALA A 35 -5.49 2.98 -4.00
C ALA A 35 -6.96 2.84 -3.59
N GLY A 36 -7.31 3.37 -2.42
CA GLY A 36 -8.66 3.26 -1.88
C GLY A 36 -8.70 3.43 -0.36
N HIS A 37 -9.74 2.89 0.27
CA HIS A 37 -9.91 2.99 1.71
C HIS A 37 -9.12 1.93 2.47
N GLY A 38 -8.52 2.35 3.58
CA GLY A 38 -7.81 1.51 4.52
C GLY A 38 -8.34 1.72 5.94
N ILE A 39 -8.25 0.69 6.76
CA ILE A 39 -8.67 0.72 8.17
C ILE A 39 -7.78 -0.17 9.02
N ILE A 40 -7.79 0.05 10.33
CA ILE A 40 -7.24 -0.85 11.31
C ILE A 40 -8.39 -1.65 11.90
N ASN A 41 -8.40 -2.97 11.68
CA ASN A 41 -9.51 -3.82 12.14
C ASN A 41 -9.48 -3.99 13.68
N ARG A 42 -10.45 -4.71 14.24
CA ARG A 42 -10.55 -4.97 15.69
C ARG A 42 -9.35 -5.75 16.26
N GLU A 43 -8.63 -6.48 15.41
CA GLU A 43 -7.42 -7.22 15.74
C GLU A 43 -6.14 -6.37 15.61
N LEU A 44 -6.30 -5.06 15.37
CA LEU A 44 -5.23 -4.07 15.22
C LEU A 44 -4.38 -4.23 13.95
N ARG A 45 -4.94 -4.84 12.90
CA ARG A 45 -4.27 -5.12 11.62
C ARG A 45 -4.66 -4.08 10.58
N ASP A 46 -3.67 -3.56 9.84
CA ASP A 46 -3.92 -2.75 8.65
C ASP A 46 -4.68 -3.61 7.62
N CYS A 47 -5.78 -3.08 7.09
CA CYS A 47 -6.66 -3.75 6.14
C CYS A 47 -7.00 -2.83 4.97
N LEU A 48 -7.03 -3.43 3.78
CA LEU A 48 -7.70 -2.87 2.61
C LEU A 48 -9.21 -3.02 2.77
N ILE A 49 -9.96 -2.02 2.35
CA ILE A 49 -11.42 -2.10 2.18
C ILE A 49 -11.71 -2.26 0.67
N PRO A 50 -12.06 -3.47 0.21
CA PRO A 50 -12.49 -3.71 -1.17
C PRO A 50 -13.81 -3.00 -1.49
N SER A 51 -14.24 -2.99 -2.76
CA SER A 51 -15.48 -2.29 -3.17
C SER A 51 -16.77 -2.84 -2.54
N ASP A 52 -16.76 -4.10 -2.11
CA ASP A 52 -17.82 -4.78 -1.38
C ASP A 52 -17.47 -4.95 0.12
N GLY A 53 -16.42 -4.27 0.57
CA GLY A 53 -15.95 -4.29 1.95
C GLY A 53 -16.87 -3.51 2.87
N GLU A 54 -17.20 -4.10 4.01
CA GLU A 54 -18.03 -3.54 5.05
C GLU A 54 -17.27 -3.67 6.39
N ILE A 55 -17.03 -2.54 7.05
CA ILE A 55 -16.19 -2.48 8.27
C ILE A 55 -16.76 -3.35 9.39
N SER A 56 -18.10 -3.48 9.45
CA SER A 56 -18.78 -4.33 10.42
C SER A 56 -18.67 -5.84 10.14
N ILE A 57 -18.20 -6.23 8.95
CA ILE A 57 -18.03 -7.62 8.50
C ILE A 57 -16.54 -7.89 8.25
N PRO A 58 -15.78 -8.41 9.24
CA PRO A 58 -14.34 -8.60 9.13
C PRO A 58 -13.88 -9.39 7.89
N ASP A 59 -14.64 -10.41 7.48
CA ASP A 59 -14.29 -11.27 6.34
C ASP A 59 -14.34 -10.57 4.97
N SER A 60 -15.07 -9.46 4.89
CA SER A 60 -15.15 -8.61 3.70
C SER A 60 -13.93 -7.72 3.52
N LEU A 61 -13.09 -7.60 4.56
CA LEU A 61 -11.82 -6.87 4.51
C LEU A 61 -10.69 -7.78 4.03
N VAL A 62 -9.58 -7.17 3.60
CA VAL A 62 -8.36 -7.88 3.22
C VAL A 62 -7.19 -7.33 4.04
N THR A 63 -6.67 -8.14 4.95
CA THR A 63 -5.51 -7.74 5.78
C THR A 63 -4.27 -7.54 4.90
N ILE A 64 -3.43 -6.57 5.24
CA ILE A 64 -2.16 -6.36 4.52
C ILE A 64 -1.26 -7.58 4.68
N ASP A 65 -1.28 -8.25 5.83
CA ASP A 65 -0.51 -9.46 6.07
C ASP A 65 -0.86 -10.59 5.09
N PHE A 66 -2.15 -10.77 4.78
CA PHE A 66 -2.58 -11.70 3.74
C PHE A 66 -1.99 -11.33 2.38
N VAL A 67 -1.99 -10.03 2.04
CA VAL A 67 -1.38 -9.54 0.79
C VAL A 67 0.12 -9.84 0.79
N VAL A 68 0.82 -9.50 1.87
CA VAL A 68 2.27 -9.71 2.03
C VAL A 68 2.63 -11.18 1.88
N ASP A 69 1.91 -12.09 2.53
CA ASP A 69 2.17 -13.53 2.42
C ASP A 69 1.96 -14.01 0.97
N CYS A 70 0.87 -13.61 0.31
CA CYS A 70 0.65 -13.96 -1.10
C CYS A 70 1.77 -13.43 -2.01
N LEU A 71 2.26 -12.22 -1.76
CA LEU A 71 3.37 -11.64 -2.53
C LEU A 71 4.69 -12.39 -2.29
N ARG A 72 4.90 -12.92 -1.09
CA ARG A 72 6.12 -13.69 -0.77
C ARG A 72 6.12 -15.11 -1.31
N ASP A 73 4.95 -15.66 -1.59
CA ASP A 73 4.81 -16.95 -2.24
C ASP A 73 5.07 -16.87 -3.76
N LEU A 74 5.35 -15.67 -4.31
CA LEU A 74 5.73 -15.50 -5.70
C LEU A 74 7.13 -16.05 -5.97
N HIS A 75 7.18 -17.13 -6.74
CA HIS A 75 8.44 -17.73 -7.18
C HIS A 75 9.06 -16.95 -8.34
N GLY A 76 10.39 -16.84 -8.33
CA GLY A 76 11.17 -16.21 -9.41
C GLY A 76 11.26 -14.68 -9.36
N ILE A 77 10.53 -14.03 -8.45
CA ILE A 77 10.55 -12.57 -8.30
C ILE A 77 11.73 -12.16 -7.41
N LYS A 78 12.59 -11.26 -7.90
CA LYS A 78 13.73 -10.73 -7.13
C LYS A 78 13.32 -9.57 -6.23
N ASN A 79 12.50 -8.66 -6.74
CA ASN A 79 12.07 -7.45 -6.01
C ASN A 79 10.55 -7.35 -5.98
N ILE A 80 10.01 -7.18 -4.77
CA ILE A 80 8.59 -6.92 -4.56
C ILE A 80 8.45 -5.51 -3.99
N VAL A 81 7.63 -4.70 -4.65
CA VAL A 81 7.24 -3.37 -4.20
C VAL A 81 5.76 -3.36 -3.89
N LEU A 82 5.41 -2.99 -2.66
CA LEU A 82 4.05 -2.81 -2.17
C LEU A 82 3.77 -1.31 -2.02
N VAL A 83 2.79 -0.79 -2.74
CA VAL A 83 2.39 0.61 -2.67
C VAL A 83 0.96 0.71 -2.15
N LEU A 84 0.77 1.48 -1.07
CA LEU A 84 -0.48 1.59 -0.34
C LEU A 84 -0.92 3.06 -0.31
N ASP A 85 -1.76 3.45 -1.28
CA ASP A 85 -2.46 4.74 -1.30
C ASP A 85 -3.81 4.66 -0.58
N MET A 86 -3.71 4.60 0.75
CA MET A 86 -4.86 4.51 1.64
C MET A 86 -4.60 5.24 2.95
N CYS A 87 -5.67 5.65 3.63
CA CYS A 87 -5.59 6.17 4.99
C CYS A 87 -5.09 5.11 5.98
N ARG A 88 -4.37 5.54 7.02
CA ARG A 88 -3.84 4.66 8.09
C ARG A 88 -4.31 5.09 9.49
N GLY A 89 -5.55 5.59 9.61
CA GLY A 89 -5.93 6.45 10.74
C GLY A 89 -7.34 6.29 11.28
N PHE A 90 -7.92 5.09 11.27
CA PHE A 90 -9.14 4.83 12.05
C PHE A 90 -8.85 3.76 13.09
N SER A 91 -8.50 4.21 14.28
CA SER A 91 -8.41 3.41 15.49
C SER A 91 -9.71 3.54 16.26
N PRO A 92 -10.23 2.46 16.90
CA PRO A 92 -11.29 2.60 17.88
C PRO A 92 -10.87 3.64 18.94
N PRO A 93 -11.79 4.48 19.45
CA PRO A 93 -11.47 5.59 20.36
C PRO A 93 -10.76 5.17 21.66
N ASP A 94 -10.78 3.89 22.01
CA ASP A 94 -10.29 3.36 23.29
C ASP A 94 -8.87 2.76 23.26
N ARG A 95 -8.06 2.99 22.22
CA ARG A 95 -6.71 2.41 22.13
C ARG A 95 -5.63 3.39 21.70
N ASP A 96 -4.44 3.20 22.25
CA ASP A 96 -3.26 4.02 21.94
C ASP A 96 -2.91 3.92 20.45
N SER A 97 -3.13 5.04 19.75
CA SER A 97 -2.94 5.18 18.32
C SER A 97 -1.48 5.07 17.86
N GLY A 98 -0.51 5.21 18.77
CA GLY A 98 0.91 5.28 18.43
C GLY A 98 1.51 3.99 17.87
N MET A 99 0.98 2.83 18.24
CA MET A 99 1.51 1.51 17.84
C MET A 99 0.75 0.88 16.66
N LEU A 100 -0.40 1.44 16.30
CA LEU A 100 -1.28 0.86 15.30
C LEU A 100 -0.69 1.03 13.88
N GLY A 101 -0.67 -0.06 13.11
CA GLY A 101 0.01 -0.14 11.81
C GLY A 101 1.54 -0.35 11.87
N ALA A 102 2.17 -0.35 13.06
CA ALA A 102 3.61 -0.65 13.18
C ALA A 102 3.93 -2.13 12.87
N GLU A 103 2.95 -3.02 13.06
CA GLU A 103 3.07 -4.44 12.71
C GLU A 103 3.30 -4.62 11.21
N THR A 104 2.54 -3.93 10.36
CA THR A 104 2.70 -4.01 8.91
C THR A 104 4.06 -3.46 8.45
N GLU A 105 4.54 -2.36 9.07
CA GLU A 105 5.89 -1.84 8.81
C GLU A 105 6.97 -2.87 9.19
N THR A 106 6.79 -3.58 10.30
CA THR A 106 7.71 -4.62 10.78
C THR A 106 7.67 -5.85 9.86
N LEU A 107 6.47 -6.32 9.52
CA LEU A 107 6.26 -7.50 8.68
C LEU A 107 6.88 -7.32 7.31
N THR A 108 6.57 -6.22 6.60
CA THR A 108 7.08 -6.00 5.25
C THR A 108 8.59 -5.87 5.25
N LYS A 109 9.15 -5.22 6.29
CA LYS A 109 10.59 -5.12 6.51
C LYS A 109 11.24 -6.49 6.69
N GLN A 110 10.69 -7.34 7.55
CA GLN A 110 11.19 -8.70 7.81
C GLN A 110 11.08 -9.61 6.58
N LYS A 111 10.02 -9.44 5.78
CA LYS A 111 9.79 -10.21 4.55
C LYS A 111 10.55 -9.64 3.34
N GLY A 112 11.40 -8.62 3.51
CA GLY A 112 12.21 -8.09 2.41
C GLY A 112 11.39 -7.38 1.32
N ILE A 113 10.19 -6.88 1.64
CA ILE A 113 9.33 -6.15 0.69
C ILE A 113 9.59 -4.64 0.84
N VAL A 114 9.83 -3.96 -0.29
CA VAL A 114 9.84 -2.49 -0.29
C VAL A 114 8.40 -2.01 -0.19
N THR A 115 8.05 -1.29 0.86
CA THR A 115 6.69 -0.78 1.06
C THR A 115 6.67 0.74 1.03
N ILE A 116 5.78 1.32 0.23
CA ILE A 116 5.57 2.76 0.12
C ILE A 116 4.15 3.06 0.58
N PHE A 117 4.02 3.69 1.74
CA PHE A 117 2.76 4.18 2.25
C PHE A 117 2.54 5.63 1.83
N ALA A 118 1.32 5.94 1.37
CA ALA A 118 0.96 7.29 0.97
C ALA A 118 0.98 8.30 2.11
N CYS A 119 0.69 7.86 3.34
CA CYS A 119 0.72 8.69 4.53
C CYS A 119 1.35 7.95 5.72
N GLN A 120 1.79 8.70 6.73
CA GLN A 120 2.20 8.14 8.01
C GLN A 120 1.02 7.51 8.77
N ARG A 121 1.34 6.74 9.81
CA ARG A 121 0.35 6.23 10.78
C ARG A 121 -0.50 7.38 11.31
N ASN A 122 -1.80 7.14 11.50
CA ASN A 122 -2.79 8.11 11.96
C ASN A 122 -3.01 9.33 11.04
N HIS A 123 -2.41 9.37 9.86
CA HIS A 123 -2.69 10.40 8.86
C HIS A 123 -3.67 9.89 7.80
N LYS A 124 -4.27 10.83 7.07
CA LYS A 124 -5.15 10.55 5.93
C LYS A 124 -4.36 10.63 4.63
N SER A 125 -4.77 9.84 3.64
CA SER A 125 -4.40 10.04 2.23
C SER A 125 -5.54 10.79 1.55
N TYR A 126 -5.21 11.86 0.81
CA TYR A 126 -6.20 12.77 0.26
C TYR A 126 -6.32 12.65 -1.25
N GLU A 127 -7.55 12.79 -1.75
CA GLU A 127 -7.79 13.10 -3.15
C GLU A 127 -7.81 14.62 -3.35
N ILE A 128 -7.29 15.07 -4.49
CA ILE A 128 -7.34 16.47 -4.87
C ILE A 128 -8.37 16.59 -6.00
N GLU A 129 -9.47 17.28 -5.71
CA GLU A 129 -10.58 17.53 -6.64
C GLU A 129 -10.30 18.66 -7.65
N ASP A 130 -9.04 19.04 -7.81
CA ASP A 130 -8.61 19.96 -8.85
C ASP A 130 -8.76 19.31 -10.23
N ALA A 131 -9.28 20.08 -11.19
CA ALA A 131 -9.58 19.60 -12.54
C ALA A 131 -8.35 19.03 -13.28
N GLU A 132 -7.16 19.51 -12.97
CA GLU A 132 -5.89 19.06 -13.57
C GLU A 132 -5.32 17.81 -12.90
N ILE A 133 -5.70 17.51 -11.65
CA ILE A 133 -5.11 16.40 -10.87
C ILE A 133 -6.01 15.17 -10.86
N ARG A 134 -7.29 15.30 -10.48
CA ARG A 134 -8.32 14.22 -10.45
C ARG A 134 -7.84 12.84 -9.93
N HIS A 135 -6.85 12.84 -9.04
CA HIS A 135 -6.16 11.66 -8.51
C HIS A 135 -5.95 11.82 -7.01
N GLY A 136 -5.63 10.70 -6.33
CA GLY A 136 -4.99 10.76 -5.02
C GLY A 136 -3.73 11.62 -5.08
N ALA A 137 -3.56 12.53 -4.11
CA ALA A 137 -2.41 13.43 -4.03
C ALA A 137 -1.08 12.66 -4.05
N PHE A 138 -1.05 11.53 -3.34
CA PHE A 138 0.09 10.62 -3.36
C PHE A 138 0.27 9.95 -4.71
N THR A 139 -0.77 9.35 -5.29
CA THR A 139 -0.69 8.75 -6.65
C THR A 139 -0.14 9.74 -7.66
N TYR A 140 -0.66 10.97 -7.69
CA TYR A 140 -0.15 12.02 -8.58
C TYR A 140 1.34 12.28 -8.34
N CYS A 141 1.74 12.54 -7.10
CA CYS A 141 3.13 12.82 -6.75
C CYS A 141 4.06 11.64 -7.08
N LEU A 142 3.61 10.41 -6.84
CA LEU A 142 4.34 9.19 -7.17
C LEU A 142 4.60 9.06 -8.67
N LEU A 143 3.57 9.29 -9.51
CA LEU A 143 3.72 9.24 -10.96
C LEU A 143 4.71 10.32 -11.47
N GLN A 144 4.65 11.53 -10.91
CA GLN A 144 5.62 12.59 -11.24
C GLN A 144 7.05 12.19 -10.84
N GLY A 145 7.22 11.62 -9.65
CA GLY A 145 8.53 11.18 -9.14
C GLY A 145 9.12 10.04 -9.95
N LEU A 146 8.32 9.03 -10.32
CA LEU A 146 8.77 7.87 -11.09
C LEU A 146 9.26 8.23 -12.51
N ARG A 147 8.82 9.37 -13.07
CA ARG A 147 9.35 9.89 -14.34
C ARG A 147 10.75 10.48 -14.23
N GLN A 148 11.19 10.84 -13.03
CA GLN A 148 12.44 11.56 -12.78
C GLN A 148 13.46 10.74 -11.97
N HIS A 149 12.97 9.73 -11.23
CA HIS A 149 13.75 9.01 -10.24
C HIS A 149 13.60 7.50 -10.43
N THR A 150 14.70 6.85 -10.81
CA THR A 150 14.78 5.38 -10.92
C THR A 150 15.38 4.74 -9.66
N ILE A 151 16.02 5.53 -8.79
CA ILE A 151 16.62 5.08 -7.55
C ILE A 151 15.66 5.36 -6.39
N LEU A 152 15.33 4.33 -5.61
CA LEU A 152 14.38 4.42 -4.49
C LEU A 152 14.71 5.54 -3.49
N LYS A 153 16.00 5.73 -3.16
CA LYS A 153 16.45 6.81 -2.27
C LYS A 153 16.14 8.20 -2.84
N SER A 154 16.35 8.41 -4.14
CA SER A 154 16.03 9.68 -4.78
C SER A 154 14.51 9.91 -4.87
N LEU A 155 13.74 8.85 -5.10
CA LEU A 155 12.28 8.89 -5.06
C LEU A 155 11.76 9.24 -3.67
N ASP A 156 12.32 8.65 -2.60
CA ASP A 156 11.95 8.96 -1.21
C ASP A 156 12.16 10.45 -0.89
N VAL A 157 13.33 11.00 -1.25
CA VAL A 157 13.65 12.42 -1.06
C VAL A 157 12.66 13.31 -1.81
N TYR A 158 12.34 12.96 -3.06
CA TYR A 158 11.35 13.68 -3.85
C TYR A 158 9.97 13.65 -3.19
N LEU A 159 9.47 12.47 -2.83
CA LEU A 159 8.12 12.30 -2.27
C LEU A 159 7.96 13.01 -0.94
N ARG A 160 8.95 12.92 -0.05
CA ARG A 160 8.96 13.62 1.26
C ARG A 160 9.00 15.14 1.11
N ARG A 161 9.48 15.66 -0.03
CA ARG A 161 9.55 17.09 -0.30
C ARG A 161 8.30 17.60 -1.00
N GLU A 162 7.81 16.90 -2.03
CA GLU A 162 6.75 17.40 -2.89
C GLU A 162 5.35 17.07 -2.38
N LEU A 163 5.13 15.89 -1.77
CA LEU A 163 3.79 15.51 -1.32
C LEU A 163 3.25 16.43 -0.20
N PRO A 164 4.03 16.79 0.85
CA PRO A 164 3.56 17.74 1.86
C PRO A 164 3.28 19.12 1.26
N LYS A 165 4.13 19.60 0.35
CA LYS A 165 3.94 20.90 -0.33
C LYS A 165 2.69 20.92 -1.20
N LEU A 166 2.41 19.83 -1.91
CA LEU A 166 1.22 19.69 -2.74
C LEU A 166 -0.03 19.71 -1.87
N THR A 167 -0.08 18.86 -0.85
CA THR A 167 -1.27 18.67 0.00
C THR A 167 -1.52 19.85 0.92
N GLN A 168 -0.49 20.58 1.37
CA GLN A 168 -0.65 21.79 2.18
C GLN A 168 -1.51 22.88 1.51
N LYS A 169 -1.59 22.90 0.17
CA LYS A 169 -2.43 23.86 -0.56
C LYS A 169 -3.92 23.56 -0.49
N TYR A 170 -4.29 22.31 -0.19
CA TYR A 170 -5.67 21.83 -0.24
C TYR A 170 -6.17 21.36 1.13
N GLN A 171 -5.32 20.68 1.92
CA GLN A 171 -5.65 20.06 3.20
C GLN A 171 -4.42 20.06 4.16
N GLN A 172 -4.35 19.11 5.10
CA GLN A 172 -3.18 18.95 5.97
C GLN A 172 -1.99 18.33 5.21
N PRO A 173 -0.74 18.64 5.60
CA PRO A 173 0.45 18.03 4.98
C PRO A 173 0.44 16.51 5.09
N GLN A 174 0.44 15.85 3.93
CA GLN A 174 0.57 14.40 3.81
C GLN A 174 2.04 14.02 3.67
N THR A 175 2.55 13.24 4.63
CA THR A 175 3.94 12.75 4.63
C THR A 175 3.98 11.28 4.27
N PRO A 176 4.67 10.87 3.20
CA PRO A 176 4.79 9.47 2.81
C PRO A 176 5.79 8.74 3.72
N LEU A 177 5.72 7.41 3.71
CA LEU A 177 6.67 6.54 4.41
C LEU A 177 7.15 5.42 3.48
N ILE A 178 8.46 5.32 3.28
CA ILE A 178 9.09 4.19 2.59
C ILE A 178 9.79 3.32 3.62
N ILE A 179 9.45 2.03 3.61
CA ILE A 179 10.10 0.97 4.37
C ILE A 179 10.85 0.08 3.38
N CYS A 180 12.15 -0.04 3.57
CA CYS A 180 12.97 -1.01 2.84
C CYS A 180 13.18 -2.23 3.72
N GLY A 181 12.78 -3.41 3.22
CA GLY A 181 13.12 -4.66 3.87
C GLY A 181 14.62 -4.94 3.83
N ALA A 182 15.12 -5.55 4.91
CA ALA A 182 16.44 -6.16 4.86
C ALA A 182 16.26 -7.55 4.24
N VAL A 183 16.91 -7.81 3.11
CA VAL A 183 17.01 -9.19 2.64
C VAL A 183 17.94 -9.89 3.64
N LEU A 184 17.37 -10.71 4.53
CA LEU A 184 18.17 -11.67 5.26
C LEU A 184 18.76 -12.61 4.22
N GLN A 185 20.04 -12.43 3.91
CA GLN A 185 20.81 -13.43 3.19
C GLN A 185 20.91 -14.65 4.10
N THR A 186 19.93 -15.55 4.02
CA THR A 186 20.15 -16.94 4.44
C THR A 186 21.15 -17.51 3.45
N ARG A 187 22.39 -17.65 3.92
CA ARG A 187 23.44 -18.45 3.30
C ARG A 187 23.01 -19.90 3.14
#